data_AF-A0A0D3BEC8-F1
#
_entry.id   AF-A0A0D3BEC8-F1
#
_cell.length_a   1.000
_cell.length_b   1.000
_cell.length_c   1.000
_cell.angle_alpha   90.00
_cell.angle_beta   90.00
_cell.angle_gamma   90.00
#
_symmetry.space_group_name_H-M   'P 1'
#
loop_
_entity.id
_entity.type
_entity.pdbx_description
1 polymer ?
#
loop_
_entity_poly.entity_id
_entity_poly.type
_entity_poly.pdbx_seq_one_letter_code
_entity_poly.pdbx_strand_id
1 'polypeptide(L)'
;MRNTIRDDKIGEKLPAADKKKIEDSVEEATQRLCGNQLAEADEFEDIMKELESVRNPIIAKMYQGAGGEAGGPTDDEAPPSAGGAGPKIEEVD
;
A
#
# COMPACT_ATOMS: atom_id res chain seq x y z
N MET A 1 1.32 -10.00 -5.17
CA MET A 1 0.23 -9.61 -4.26
C MET A 1 -0.22 -10.75 -3.35
N ARG A 2 -0.69 -11.88 -3.87
CA ARG A 2 -1.11 -13.04 -3.05
C ARG A 2 -0.03 -13.57 -2.10
N ASN A 3 1.25 -13.56 -2.53
CA ASN A 3 2.37 -13.94 -1.67
C ASN A 3 2.61 -12.97 -0.50
N THR A 4 2.33 -11.67 -0.68
CA THR A 4 2.57 -10.64 0.34
C THR A 4 1.62 -10.79 1.52
N ILE A 5 0.36 -11.14 1.30
CA ILE A 5 -0.62 -11.38 2.39
C ILE A 5 -0.49 -12.76 3.04
N ARG A 6 0.18 -13.70 2.35
CA ARG A 6 0.50 -15.05 2.84
C ARG A 6 1.84 -15.11 3.55
N ASP A 7 2.63 -14.04 3.51
CA ASP A 7 3.82 -13.90 4.34
C ASP A 7 3.36 -13.75 5.79
N ASP A 8 3.82 -14.63 6.70
CA ASP A 8 3.37 -14.68 8.08
C ASP A 8 3.52 -13.32 8.80
N LYS A 9 4.60 -12.58 8.52
CA LYS A 9 4.89 -11.30 9.19
C LYS A 9 3.91 -10.19 8.79
N ILE A 10 3.36 -10.28 7.59
CA ILE A 10 2.41 -9.31 7.03
C ILE A 10 1.00 -9.80 7.29
N GLY A 11 0.72 -11.07 7.00
CA GLY A 11 -0.54 -11.73 7.24
C GLY A 11 -0.98 -11.58 8.70
N GLU A 12 -0.17 -11.89 9.69
CA GLU A 12 -0.58 -11.78 11.11
C GLU A 12 -1.03 -10.37 11.53
N LYS A 13 -0.49 -9.34 10.88
CA LYS A 13 -0.83 -7.92 11.15
C LYS A 13 -2.05 -7.42 10.40
N LEU A 14 -2.58 -8.21 9.47
CA LEU A 14 -3.76 -7.86 8.68
C LEU A 14 -5.04 -8.44 9.30
N PRO A 15 -6.11 -7.62 9.44
CA PRO A 15 -7.43 -8.11 9.80
C PRO A 15 -7.89 -9.22 8.84
N ALA A 16 -8.59 -10.23 9.35
CA ALA A 16 -9.12 -11.32 8.54
C ALA A 16 -10.03 -10.82 7.40
N ALA A 17 -10.79 -9.74 7.64
CA ALA A 17 -11.62 -9.09 6.62
C ALA A 17 -10.78 -8.49 5.47
N ASP A 18 -9.66 -7.84 5.78
CA ASP A 18 -8.77 -7.23 4.78
C ASP A 18 -8.03 -8.30 3.98
N LYS A 19 -7.61 -9.41 4.63
CA LYS A 19 -7.07 -10.58 3.94
C LYS A 19 -8.06 -11.13 2.93
N LYS A 20 -9.30 -11.39 3.38
CA LYS A 20 -10.36 -11.94 2.54
C LYS A 20 -10.65 -11.00 1.36
N LYS A 21 -10.72 -9.69 1.59
CA LYS A 21 -10.92 -8.70 0.53
C LYS A 21 -9.83 -8.76 -0.54
N ILE A 22 -8.56 -8.89 -0.14
CA ILE A 22 -7.46 -9.04 -1.10
C ILE A 22 -7.55 -10.38 -1.85
N GLU A 23 -7.85 -11.48 -1.15
CA GLU A 23 -7.99 -12.80 -1.79
C GLU A 23 -9.12 -12.82 -2.82
N ASP A 24 -10.30 -12.32 -2.45
CA ASP A 24 -11.48 -12.21 -3.31
C ASP A 24 -11.14 -11.37 -4.57
N SER A 25 -10.50 -10.20 -4.43
CA SER A 25 -10.12 -9.36 -5.57
C SER A 25 -9.10 -10.03 -6.50
N VAL A 26 -8.13 -10.77 -5.95
CA VAL A 26 -7.15 -11.50 -6.79
C VAL A 26 -7.83 -12.68 -7.51
N GLU A 27 -8.79 -13.33 -6.88
CA GLU A 27 -9.56 -14.41 -7.49
C GLU A 27 -10.47 -13.91 -8.62
N GLU A 28 -11.16 -12.79 -8.40
CA GLU A 28 -11.96 -12.11 -9.44
C GLU A 28 -11.10 -11.67 -10.63
N ALA A 29 -9.96 -11.04 -10.37
CA ALA A 29 -8.98 -10.70 -11.40
C ALA A 29 -8.50 -11.94 -12.17
N THR A 30 -8.22 -13.05 -11.48
CA THR A 30 -7.81 -14.31 -12.13
C THR A 30 -8.93 -14.85 -13.04
N GLN A 31 -10.18 -14.81 -12.59
CA GLN A 31 -11.32 -15.28 -13.38
C GLN A 31 -11.54 -14.40 -14.62
N ARG A 32 -11.42 -13.07 -14.49
CA ARG A 32 -11.51 -12.13 -15.62
C ARG A 32 -10.43 -12.41 -16.66
N LEU A 33 -9.18 -12.61 -16.23
CA LEU A 33 -8.06 -12.92 -17.12
C LEU A 33 -8.14 -14.33 -17.72
N CYS A 34 -8.63 -15.33 -17.00
CA CYS A 34 -8.81 -16.69 -17.52
C CYS A 34 -9.99 -16.80 -18.50
N GLY A 35 -11.05 -16.00 -18.30
CA GLY A 35 -12.23 -15.96 -19.16
C GLY A 35 -12.06 -15.12 -20.43
N ASN A 36 -11.11 -14.18 -20.44
CA ASN A 36 -10.81 -13.33 -21.58
C ASN A 36 -9.38 -13.55 -22.09
N GLN A 37 -9.18 -14.62 -22.87
CA GLN A 37 -7.87 -14.98 -23.45
C GLN A 37 -7.36 -13.96 -24.51
N LEU A 38 -8.22 -12.99 -24.88
CA LEU A 38 -7.91 -11.83 -25.73
C LEU A 38 -7.76 -10.54 -24.90
N ALA A 39 -7.70 -10.62 -23.57
CA ALA A 39 -7.50 -9.44 -22.72
C ALA A 39 -6.29 -8.65 -23.25
N GLU A 40 -6.56 -7.43 -23.69
CA GLU A 40 -5.54 -6.54 -24.22
C GLU A 40 -4.67 -6.03 -23.06
N ALA A 41 -3.46 -5.56 -23.37
CA ALA A 41 -2.51 -5.09 -22.35
C ALA A 41 -3.14 -4.05 -21.39
N ASP A 42 -4.03 -3.20 -21.92
CA ASP A 42 -4.77 -2.20 -21.14
C ASP A 42 -5.65 -2.82 -20.05
N GLU A 43 -6.28 -3.97 -20.33
CA GLU A 43 -7.15 -4.67 -19.38
C GLU A 43 -6.33 -5.31 -18.24
N PHE A 44 -5.12 -5.78 -18.53
CA PHE A 44 -4.17 -6.21 -17.51
C PHE A 44 -3.70 -5.04 -16.64
N GLU A 45 -3.40 -3.89 -17.24
CA GLU A 45 -3.00 -2.70 -16.49
C GLU A 45 -4.11 -2.21 -15.57
N ASP A 46 -5.35 -2.17 -16.04
CA ASP A 46 -6.50 -1.74 -15.25
C ASP A 46 -6.76 -2.69 -14.08
N ILE A 47 -6.69 -4.00 -14.32
CA ILE A 47 -6.79 -5.02 -13.26
C ILE A 47 -5.64 -4.88 -12.26
N MET A 48 -4.41 -4.62 -12.71
CA MET A 48 -3.29 -4.37 -11.80
C MET A 48 -3.50 -3.12 -10.94
N LYS A 49 -3.95 -2.00 -11.55
CA LYS A 49 -4.26 -0.76 -10.82
C LYS A 49 -5.38 -0.97 -9.81
N GLU A 50 -6.41 -1.72 -10.17
CA GLU A 50 -7.52 -2.07 -9.27
C GLU A 50 -7.00 -2.86 -8.05
N LEU A 51 -6.18 -3.88 -8.29
CA LEU A 51 -5.56 -4.68 -7.24
C LEU A 51 -4.64 -3.85 -6.31
N GLU A 52 -3.85 -2.94 -6.87
CA GLU A 52 -3.00 -2.01 -6.11
C GLU A 52 -3.82 -1.03 -5.28
N SER A 53 -4.95 -0.54 -5.80
CA SER A 53 -5.85 0.38 -5.09
C SER A 53 -6.43 -0.24 -3.81
N VAL A 54 -6.63 -1.56 -3.79
CA VAL A 54 -7.08 -2.30 -2.62
C VAL A 54 -5.91 -2.59 -1.68
N ARG A 55 -4.77 -3.02 -2.21
CA ARG A 55 -3.62 -3.46 -1.40
C ARG A 55 -2.87 -2.30 -0.73
N ASN A 56 -2.64 -1.20 -1.43
CA ASN A 56 -1.87 -0.07 -0.91
C ASN A 56 -2.43 0.53 0.40
N PRO A 57 -3.73 0.82 0.53
CA PRO A 57 -4.28 1.31 1.79
C PRO A 57 -4.22 0.27 2.92
N ILE A 58 -4.28 -1.02 2.61
CA ILE A 58 -4.17 -2.10 3.60
C ILE A 58 -2.75 -2.19 4.15
N ILE A 59 -1.74 -2.12 3.27
CA ILE A 59 -0.33 -2.09 3.67
C ILE A 59 0.00 -0.79 4.42
N ALA A 60 -0.50 0.36 3.97
CA ALA A 60 -0.31 1.64 4.67
C ALA A 60 -0.86 1.59 6.10
N LYS A 61 -2.09 1.06 6.28
CA LYS A 61 -2.68 0.84 7.60
C LYS A 61 -1.85 -0.12 8.47
N MET A 62 -1.27 -1.16 7.87
CA MET A 62 -0.37 -2.07 8.60
C MET A 62 0.88 -1.35 9.11
N TYR A 63 1.51 -0.50 8.29
CA TYR A 63 2.68 0.28 8.71
C TYR A 63 2.33 1.37 9.73
N GLN A 64 1.17 2.03 9.60
CA GLN A 64 0.68 2.97 10.60
C GLN A 64 0.35 2.29 11.94
N GLY A 65 -0.26 1.11 11.90
CA GLY A 65 -0.54 0.30 13.10
C GLY A 65 0.71 -0.29 13.75
N ALA A 66 1.75 -0.59 12.96
CA ALA A 66 3.05 -1.04 13.46
C ALA A 66 3.96 0.11 13.93
N GLY A 67 3.61 1.36 13.61
CA GLY A 67 4.34 2.58 14.00
C GLY A 67 3.80 3.27 15.27
N GLY A 68 2.79 2.70 15.92
CA GLY A 68 2.10 3.30 17.08
C GLY A 68 2.92 3.44 18.37
N GLU A 69 4.20 3.06 18.39
CA GLU A 69 5.06 3.22 19.57
C GLU A 69 6.29 4.12 19.33
N ALA A 70 6.40 4.81 18.18
CA ALA A 70 7.50 5.76 17.98
C ALA A 70 7.07 7.00 17.17
N GLY A 71 6.55 7.99 17.88
CA GLY A 71 6.85 9.40 17.57
C GLY A 71 6.05 10.09 16.46
N GLY A 72 4.86 10.58 16.83
CA GLY A 72 4.41 11.95 16.55
C GLY A 72 3.67 12.26 15.24
N PRO A 73 3.10 13.48 15.11
CA PRO A 73 2.81 14.50 16.13
C PRO A 73 1.30 14.69 16.38
N THR A 74 1.01 15.22 17.56
CA THR A 74 -0.27 15.75 18.04
C THR A 74 -0.90 16.73 17.05
N ASP A 75 -2.21 16.57 16.87
CA ASP A 75 -3.16 17.55 16.33
C ASP A 75 -3.19 18.78 17.26
N ASP A 76 -2.67 19.94 16.84
CA ASP A 76 -3.12 21.25 17.31
C ASP A 76 -2.57 22.41 16.44
N GLU A 77 -3.50 23.21 15.94
CA GLU A 77 -3.44 24.66 15.72
C GLU A 77 -2.08 25.41 15.62
N ALA A 78 -1.99 26.25 14.57
CA ALA A 78 -1.12 27.42 14.37
C ALA A 78 0.34 27.21 13.86
N PRO A 79 0.84 28.11 12.97
CA PRO A 79 2.17 28.00 12.38
C PRO A 79 3.23 28.61 13.31
N PRO A 80 4.37 27.93 13.58
CA PRO A 80 5.55 28.64 14.04
C PRO A 80 6.32 29.12 12.80
N SER A 81 6.28 30.44 12.64
CA SER A 81 7.20 31.26 11.87
C SER A 81 8.66 30.85 12.08
N ALA A 82 9.42 30.92 10.97
CA ALA A 82 10.83 31.27 10.88
C ALA A 82 11.85 30.52 11.76
N GLY A 83 12.77 29.80 11.09
CA GLY A 83 14.12 29.67 11.63
C GLY A 83 14.94 28.50 11.11
N GLY A 84 15.85 28.79 10.18
CA GLY A 84 17.21 28.25 10.32
C GLY A 84 17.62 27.08 9.43
N ALA A 85 18.35 27.43 8.37
CA ALA A 85 19.55 26.74 7.88
C ALA A 85 19.42 25.31 7.33
N GLY A 86 19.14 25.21 6.02
CA GLY A 86 19.90 24.28 5.18
C GLY A 86 21.36 24.78 5.09
N PRO A 87 22.37 23.89 5.03
CA PRO A 87 22.98 23.54 3.72
C PRO A 87 23.64 22.13 3.77
N LYS A 88 24.24 21.49 2.75
CA LYS A 88 24.60 21.80 1.36
C LYS A 88 24.93 20.45 0.68
N ILE A 89 24.53 20.36 -0.58
CA ILE A 89 25.03 19.49 -1.64
C ILE A 89 26.53 19.16 -1.52
N GLU A 90 26.88 17.89 -1.72
CA GLU A 90 28.19 17.49 -2.20
C GLU A 90 27.91 16.65 -3.46
N GLU A 91 28.05 17.30 -4.61
CA GLU A 91 28.14 16.62 -5.90
C GLU A 91 29.37 15.71 -5.85
N VAL A 92 29.16 14.41 -6.06
CA VAL A 92 30.24 13.46 -6.33
C VAL A 92 30.45 13.48 -7.84
N ASP A 93 31.65 13.89 -8.25
CA ASP A 93 32.17 13.75 -9.62
C ASP A 93 32.29 12.26 -10.01
#